data_AF-A0A6A3N115-F1
#
_entry.id   AF-A0A6A3N115-F1
#
_cell.length_a   1.000
_cell.length_b   1.000
_cell.length_c   1.000
_cell.angle_alpha   90.00
_cell.angle_beta   90.00
_cell.angle_gamma   90.00
#
_symmetry.space_group_name_H-M   'P 1'
#
loop_
_entity.id
_entity.type
_entity.pdbx_description
1 polymer ?
#
loop_
_entity_poly.entity_id
_entity_poly.type
_entity_poly.pdbx_seq_one_letter_code
_entity_poly.pdbx_strand_id
1 'polypeptide(L)'
;MTKKTSELTSIEHGAFDTAALQQELAQALEDDRVYKLTDDMKKRAIHTAASYDEFKNLVACADLKPISQRELRDFSGAERQTNISFKKNKSRKKPAKERRFQPTAAALDEPPATSVDFCRTWKRYLKTTDAKFRYLQVTTPERIADLFKPDIDSDLMAEIVEVLVASWRPKAADSNPEEQPQAAFALSTMKALSQTARFSLILDFFDDYQTDKVRELFDLLETMEYLPKEDEEVLARLKEKFRLG
;
A
#
# COMPACT_ATOMS: atom_id res chain seq x y z
N MET A 1 27.57 -48.18 -17.49
CA MET A 1 26.31 -48.39 -18.24
C MET A 1 26.39 -47.61 -19.54
N THR A 2 26.73 -48.30 -20.62
CA THR A 2 26.88 -47.76 -21.98
C THR A 2 25.49 -47.49 -22.57
N LYS A 3 25.12 -46.23 -22.79
CA LYS A 3 23.92 -45.89 -23.56
C LYS A 3 24.17 -46.32 -25.01
N LYS A 4 23.50 -47.38 -25.46
CA LYS A 4 23.39 -47.70 -26.89
C LYS A 4 22.63 -46.57 -27.55
N THR A 5 23.34 -45.70 -28.26
CA THR A 5 22.76 -44.88 -29.32
C THR A 5 22.46 -45.82 -30.48
N SER A 6 21.30 -46.46 -30.43
CA SER A 6 20.72 -47.13 -31.60
C SER A 6 20.47 -46.05 -32.65
N GLU A 7 21.20 -46.09 -33.75
CA GLU A 7 20.97 -45.28 -34.93
C GLU A 7 19.54 -45.52 -35.39
N LEU A 8 18.64 -44.59 -35.08
CA LEU A 8 17.27 -44.58 -35.58
C LEU A 8 17.31 -44.03 -37.00
N THR A 9 17.74 -44.84 -37.96
CA THR A 9 17.64 -44.47 -39.37
C THR A 9 16.24 -44.80 -39.85
N SER A 10 15.48 -43.79 -40.32
CA SER A 10 14.14 -43.93 -40.92
C SER A 10 14.08 -44.81 -42.18
N ILE A 11 15.24 -45.34 -42.61
CA ILE A 11 15.41 -46.24 -43.74
C ILE A 11 16.23 -47.44 -43.26
N GLU A 12 15.56 -48.50 -42.85
CA GLU A 12 16.16 -49.82 -42.70
C GLU A 12 15.64 -50.73 -43.82
N HIS A 13 16.53 -51.22 -44.68
CA HIS A 13 16.22 -52.20 -45.73
C HIS A 13 15.09 -51.82 -46.72
N GLY A 14 14.94 -50.54 -47.08
CA GLY A 14 14.05 -50.11 -48.16
C GLY A 14 12.55 -50.06 -47.81
N ALA A 15 12.18 -50.29 -46.55
CA ALA A 15 10.86 -49.96 -46.03
C ALA A 15 10.87 -48.55 -45.44
N PHE A 16 9.97 -47.68 -45.89
CA PHE A 16 9.83 -46.31 -45.40
C PHE A 16 8.81 -46.27 -44.25
N ASP A 17 9.29 -46.04 -43.03
CA ASP A 17 8.42 -45.90 -41.86
C ASP A 17 8.21 -44.41 -41.52
N THR A 18 6.99 -43.95 -41.73
CA THR A 18 6.59 -42.55 -41.46
C THR A 18 6.63 -42.22 -39.97
N ALA A 19 6.38 -43.18 -39.08
CA ALA A 19 6.38 -42.96 -37.64
C ALA A 19 7.81 -42.77 -37.11
N ALA A 20 8.75 -43.61 -37.57
CA ALA A 20 10.16 -43.48 -37.25
C ALA A 20 10.74 -42.13 -37.72
N LEU A 21 10.38 -41.70 -38.94
CA LEU A 21 10.79 -40.39 -39.47
C LEU A 21 10.24 -39.22 -38.65
N GLN A 22 8.97 -39.29 -38.21
CA GLN A 22 8.39 -38.25 -37.36
C GLN A 22 9.12 -38.15 -36.01
N GLN A 23 9.51 -39.28 -35.43
CA GLN A 23 10.28 -39.32 -34.19
C GLN A 23 11.70 -38.76 -34.37
N GLU A 24 12.37 -39.13 -35.46
CA GLU A 24 13.70 -38.60 -35.83
C GLU A 24 13.65 -37.07 -35.98
N LEU A 25 12.65 -36.56 -36.69
CA LEU A 25 12.44 -35.13 -36.87
C LEU A 25 12.17 -34.43 -35.52
N ALA A 26 11.30 -35.00 -34.68
CA ALA A 26 11.01 -34.44 -33.37
C ALA A 26 12.26 -34.38 -32.48
N GLN A 27 13.10 -35.41 -32.52
CA GLN A 27 14.37 -35.44 -31.78
C GLN A 27 15.34 -34.39 -32.32
N ALA A 28 15.49 -34.27 -33.64
CA ALA A 28 16.38 -33.30 -34.25
C ALA A 28 15.98 -31.85 -33.93
N LEU A 29 14.67 -31.56 -33.88
CA LEU A 29 14.16 -30.25 -33.46
C LEU A 29 14.47 -29.95 -31.98
N GLU A 30 14.34 -30.94 -31.11
CA GLU A 30 14.63 -30.77 -29.69
C GLU A 30 16.13 -30.59 -29.44
N ASP A 31 16.97 -31.33 -30.15
CA ASP A 31 18.43 -31.19 -30.07
C ASP A 31 18.88 -29.79 -30.54
N ASP A 32 18.32 -29.27 -31.63
CA ASP A 32 18.59 -27.90 -32.11
C ASP A 32 18.09 -26.84 -31.10
N ARG A 33 16.93 -27.06 -30.48
CA ARG A 33 16.40 -26.18 -29.43
C ARG A 33 17.35 -26.10 -28.23
N VAL A 34 17.79 -27.25 -27.72
CA VAL A 34 18.71 -27.32 -26.57
C VAL A 34 20.07 -26.74 -26.94
N TYR A 35 20.58 -27.03 -28.14
CA TYR A 35 21.84 -26.47 -28.63
C TYR A 35 21.80 -24.93 -28.63
N LYS A 36 20.76 -24.33 -29.23
CA LYS A 36 20.60 -22.87 -29.28
C LYS A 36 20.52 -22.24 -27.89
N LEU A 37 19.72 -22.81 -26.99
CA LEU A 37 19.59 -22.29 -25.62
C LEU A 37 20.92 -22.35 -24.85
N THR A 38 21.66 -23.45 -24.96
CA THR A 38 22.95 -23.58 -24.29
C THR A 38 24.00 -22.65 -24.88
N ASP A 39 24.02 -22.45 -26.20
CA ASP A 39 24.94 -21.52 -26.87
C ASP A 39 24.65 -20.06 -26.49
N ASP A 40 23.38 -19.66 -26.48
CA ASP A 40 22.96 -18.33 -26.04
C ASP A 40 23.30 -18.09 -24.56
N MET A 41 23.10 -19.10 -23.71
CA MET A 41 23.51 -19.03 -22.30
C MET A 41 25.03 -18.94 -22.14
N LYS A 42 25.82 -19.70 -22.92
CA LYS A 42 27.29 -19.58 -22.91
C LYS A 42 27.74 -18.17 -23.27
N LYS A 43 27.21 -17.61 -24.37
CA LYS A 43 27.50 -16.24 -24.81
C LYS A 43 27.19 -15.22 -23.72
N ARG A 44 26.04 -15.36 -23.05
CA ARG A 44 25.65 -14.49 -21.93
C ARG A 44 26.55 -14.68 -20.70
N ALA A 45 26.82 -15.93 -20.32
CA ALA A 45 27.52 -16.28 -19.10
C ALA A 45 29.00 -15.90 -19.16
N ILE A 46 29.64 -15.89 -20.33
CA ILE A 46 31.03 -15.38 -20.50
C ILE A 46 31.17 -13.95 -20.00
N HIS A 47 30.15 -13.11 -20.18
CA HIS A 47 30.17 -11.71 -19.72
C HIS A 47 29.64 -11.52 -18.30
N THR A 48 28.88 -12.48 -17.77
CA THR A 48 28.13 -12.30 -16.52
C THR A 48 28.75 -13.03 -15.34
N ALA A 49 29.36 -14.21 -15.56
CA ALA A 49 29.87 -15.05 -14.49
C ALA A 49 31.23 -14.54 -13.97
N ALA A 50 31.39 -14.53 -12.64
CA ALA A 50 32.63 -14.14 -11.99
C ALA A 50 33.64 -15.30 -11.87
N SER A 51 33.18 -16.55 -12.03
CA SER A 51 34.00 -17.76 -11.90
C SER A 51 33.58 -18.85 -12.89
N TYR A 52 34.47 -19.82 -13.12
CA TYR A 52 34.18 -20.96 -13.99
C TYR A 52 33.05 -21.84 -13.45
N ASP A 53 32.97 -22.04 -12.14
CA ASP A 53 31.91 -22.85 -11.53
C ASP A 53 30.53 -22.19 -11.71
N GLU A 54 30.46 -20.87 -11.58
CA GLU A 54 29.24 -20.11 -11.87
C GLU A 54 28.87 -20.20 -13.36
N PHE A 55 29.83 -20.04 -14.26
CA PHE A 55 29.62 -20.23 -15.70
C PHE A 55 29.06 -21.62 -16.02
N LYS A 56 29.67 -22.67 -15.46
CA LYS A 56 29.25 -24.07 -15.63
C LYS A 56 27.82 -24.28 -15.14
N ASN A 57 27.48 -23.72 -13.99
CA ASN A 57 26.15 -23.84 -13.40
C ASN A 57 25.09 -23.11 -14.25
N LEU A 58 25.39 -21.91 -14.75
CA LEU A 58 24.47 -21.16 -15.62
C LEU A 58 24.18 -21.91 -16.91
N VAL A 59 25.22 -22.44 -17.57
CA VAL A 59 25.06 -23.22 -18.81
C VAL A 59 24.30 -24.52 -18.57
N ALA A 60 24.54 -25.21 -17.45
CA ALA A 60 23.79 -26.41 -17.09
C ALA A 60 22.29 -26.15 -16.87
N CYS A 61 21.93 -24.95 -16.44
CA CYS A 61 20.55 -24.52 -16.20
C CYS A 61 19.84 -23.92 -17.44
N ALA A 62 20.48 -23.91 -18.61
CA ALA A 62 19.95 -23.24 -19.81
C ALA A 62 18.61 -23.82 -20.33
N ASP A 63 18.37 -25.11 -20.10
CA ASP A 63 17.16 -25.82 -20.56
C ASP A 63 16.07 -25.98 -19.49
N LEU A 64 16.18 -25.27 -18.36
CA LEU A 64 15.17 -25.34 -17.32
C LEU A 64 13.88 -24.64 -17.77
N LYS A 65 12.76 -25.36 -17.68
CA LYS A 65 11.44 -24.80 -17.96
C LYS A 65 11.02 -23.85 -16.83
N PRO A 66 10.48 -22.66 -17.14
CA PRO A 66 9.88 -21.79 -16.14
C PRO A 66 8.80 -22.53 -15.37
N ILE A 67 8.84 -22.43 -14.04
CA ILE A 67 7.86 -23.10 -13.18
C ILE A 67 6.48 -22.49 -13.45
N SER A 68 5.49 -23.34 -13.74
CA SER A 68 4.13 -22.88 -13.95
C SER A 68 3.47 -22.42 -12.64
N GLN A 69 2.47 -21.53 -12.75
CA GLN A 69 1.71 -21.10 -11.57
C GLN A 69 1.01 -22.27 -10.85
N ARG A 70 0.68 -23.33 -11.60
CA ARG A 70 0.08 -24.55 -11.05
C ARG A 70 1.09 -25.33 -10.21
N GLU A 71 2.26 -25.62 -10.77
CA GLU A 71 3.34 -26.30 -10.02
C GLU A 71 3.78 -25.50 -8.80
N LEU A 72 3.85 -24.17 -8.91
CA LEU A 72 4.11 -23.27 -7.78
C LEU A 72 3.03 -23.31 -6.67
N ARG A 73 1.81 -23.77 -6.95
CA ARG A 73 0.78 -24.03 -5.93
C ARG A 73 0.98 -25.41 -5.31
N ASP A 74 1.39 -26.39 -6.10
CA ASP A 74 1.60 -27.77 -5.63
C ASP A 74 2.86 -27.89 -4.75
N PHE A 75 3.93 -27.13 -5.03
CA PHE A 75 5.12 -27.05 -4.16
C PHE A 75 4.86 -26.32 -2.84
N SER A 76 3.95 -25.35 -2.86
CA SER A 76 3.51 -24.60 -1.69
C SER A 76 2.36 -25.37 -1.06
N GLY A 77 2.63 -26.44 -0.32
CA GLY A 77 1.60 -27.16 0.46
C GLY A 77 0.80 -26.27 1.43
N ALA A 78 1.21 -25.00 1.59
CA ALA A 78 0.37 -23.94 2.10
C ALA A 78 -0.49 -23.35 0.96
N GLU A 79 -1.80 -23.55 1.06
CA GLU A 79 -2.78 -22.70 0.40
C GLU A 79 -2.34 -21.25 0.61
N ARG A 80 -1.89 -20.58 -0.47
CA ARG A 80 -1.31 -19.25 -0.39
C ARG A 80 -2.30 -18.38 0.39
N GLN A 81 -1.99 -18.10 1.65
CA GLN A 81 -2.55 -16.98 2.36
C GLN A 81 -1.90 -15.77 1.70
N THR A 82 -2.40 -15.42 0.52
CA THR A 82 -2.23 -14.08 0.03
C THR A 82 -2.83 -13.21 1.14
N ASN A 83 -2.06 -12.25 1.66
CA ASN A 83 -2.57 -11.25 2.60
C ASN A 83 -3.65 -10.34 1.97
N ILE A 84 -4.24 -10.76 0.86
CA ILE A 84 -5.40 -10.16 0.22
C ILE A 84 -6.61 -10.87 0.81
N SER A 85 -6.98 -10.50 2.04
CA SER A 85 -8.24 -10.90 2.65
C SER A 85 -9.43 -10.23 1.94
N PHE A 86 -9.62 -10.50 0.65
CA PHE A 86 -10.85 -10.14 -0.05
C PHE A 86 -11.80 -11.34 0.06
N LYS A 87 -12.45 -11.48 1.22
CA LYS A 87 -13.58 -12.40 1.38
C LYS A 87 -14.70 -11.91 0.46
N LYS A 88 -14.85 -12.58 -0.67
CA LYS A 88 -15.87 -12.30 -1.67
C LYS A 88 -17.23 -12.72 -1.12
N ASN A 89 -17.90 -11.83 -0.39
CA ASN A 89 -19.32 -12.00 -0.09
C ASN A 89 -20.09 -12.09 -1.42
N LYS A 90 -20.77 -13.23 -1.61
CA LYS A 90 -21.62 -13.49 -2.78
C LYS A 90 -22.87 -12.61 -2.70
N SER A 91 -22.78 -11.40 -3.24
CA SER A 91 -23.93 -10.62 -3.71
C SER A 91 -23.49 -9.65 -4.80
N ARG A 92 -23.09 -10.21 -5.96
CA ARG A 92 -22.85 -9.39 -7.17
C ARG A 92 -24.20 -8.88 -7.69
N LYS A 93 -24.63 -7.69 -7.24
CA LYS A 93 -25.45 -6.81 -8.09
C LYS A 93 -24.57 -6.38 -9.28
N LYS A 94 -25.12 -6.47 -10.50
CA LYS A 94 -24.44 -6.06 -11.75
C LYS A 94 -23.93 -4.62 -11.58
N PRO A 95 -22.65 -4.31 -11.88
CA PRO A 95 -22.22 -2.93 -11.88
C PRO A 95 -22.89 -2.23 -13.07
N ALA A 96 -23.68 -1.20 -12.76
CA ALA A 96 -24.12 -0.24 -13.76
C ALA A 96 -22.88 0.34 -14.46
N LYS A 97 -22.97 0.41 -15.79
CA LYS A 97 -22.02 1.10 -16.66
C LYS A 97 -21.90 2.56 -16.20
N GLU A 98 -20.70 3.12 -16.36
CA GLU A 98 -20.28 4.50 -16.08
C GLU A 98 -19.73 4.77 -14.67
N ARG A 99 -18.50 4.31 -14.42
CA ARG A 99 -17.64 4.91 -13.39
C ARG A 99 -17.06 6.22 -13.94
N ARG A 100 -17.78 7.32 -13.77
CA ARG A 100 -17.12 8.61 -13.54
C ARG A 100 -16.58 8.53 -12.11
N PHE A 101 -15.26 8.45 -11.94
CA PHE A 101 -14.57 8.41 -10.64
C PHE A 101 -14.50 9.80 -9.98
N GLN A 102 -15.60 10.54 -10.02
CA GLN A 102 -15.77 11.75 -9.23
C GLN A 102 -16.97 11.51 -8.31
N PRO A 103 -16.75 11.43 -6.98
CA PRO A 103 -17.85 11.50 -6.04
C PRO A 103 -18.58 12.82 -6.28
N THR A 104 -19.91 12.75 -6.36
CA THR A 104 -20.79 13.91 -6.33
C THR A 104 -20.52 14.71 -5.06
N ALA A 105 -20.70 16.04 -5.08
CA ALA A 105 -20.47 16.89 -3.90
C ALA A 105 -21.18 16.37 -2.64
N ALA A 106 -22.38 15.81 -2.78
CA ALA A 106 -23.13 15.17 -1.69
C ALA A 106 -22.45 13.94 -1.06
N ALA A 107 -21.58 13.23 -1.78
CA ALA A 107 -20.82 12.09 -1.26
C ALA A 107 -19.56 12.52 -0.49
N LEU A 108 -19.21 13.81 -0.51
CA LEU A 108 -18.14 14.39 0.31
C LEU A 108 -18.66 14.82 1.69
N ASP A 109 -19.97 15.02 1.82
CA ASP A 109 -20.65 15.32 3.08
C ASP A 109 -21.07 14.04 3.85
N GLU A 110 -20.80 12.85 3.29
CA GLU A 110 -21.02 11.58 3.95
C GLU A 110 -19.72 11.10 4.63
N PRO A 111 -19.79 10.64 5.88
CA PRO A 111 -18.59 10.28 6.62
C PRO A 111 -17.97 8.95 6.11
N PRO A 112 -16.64 8.86 6.05
CA PRO A 112 -15.95 7.75 5.38
C PRO A 112 -16.16 6.41 6.06
N ALA A 113 -16.42 5.38 5.27
CA ALA A 113 -16.62 4.01 5.75
C ALA A 113 -15.32 3.32 6.19
N THR A 114 -14.18 3.69 5.58
CA THR A 114 -12.86 3.08 5.85
C THR A 114 -11.76 4.12 5.86
N SER A 115 -10.62 3.82 6.50
CA SER A 115 -9.44 4.71 6.51
C SER A 115 -8.92 5.00 5.10
N VAL A 116 -8.98 4.00 4.22
CA VAL A 116 -8.59 4.15 2.80
C VAL A 116 -9.53 5.10 2.06
N ASP A 117 -10.83 5.04 2.33
CA ASP A 117 -11.80 5.99 1.75
C ASP A 117 -11.57 7.41 2.27
N PHE A 118 -11.25 7.58 3.57
CA PHE A 118 -10.85 8.87 4.13
C PHE A 118 -9.61 9.41 3.40
N CYS A 119 -8.51 8.65 3.35
CA CYS A 119 -7.27 9.09 2.71
C CYS A 119 -7.46 9.41 1.22
N ARG A 120 -8.27 8.61 0.52
CA ARG A 120 -8.59 8.85 -0.90
C ARG A 120 -9.33 10.16 -1.06
N THR A 121 -10.36 10.41 -0.25
CA THR A 121 -11.18 11.62 -0.34
C THR A 121 -10.37 12.86 0.02
N TRP A 122 -9.59 12.75 1.10
CA TRP A 122 -8.67 13.78 1.59
C TRP A 122 -7.67 14.22 0.53
N LYS A 123 -6.88 13.29 -0.03
CA LYS A 123 -5.81 13.63 -0.98
C LYS A 123 -6.36 14.00 -2.38
N ARG A 124 -7.45 13.37 -2.84
CA ARG A 124 -7.94 13.53 -4.23
C ARG A 124 -8.96 14.67 -4.39
N TYR A 125 -9.93 14.80 -3.49
CA TYR A 125 -11.10 15.65 -3.71
C TYR A 125 -11.10 16.92 -2.85
N LEU A 126 -10.46 16.92 -1.67
CA LEU A 126 -10.40 18.09 -0.80
C LEU A 126 -9.18 18.95 -1.13
N LYS A 127 -9.40 20.11 -1.78
CA LYS A 127 -8.32 21.04 -2.18
C LYS A 127 -8.21 22.27 -1.30
N THR A 128 -9.30 22.70 -0.68
CA THR A 128 -9.31 23.86 0.21
C THR A 128 -9.23 23.42 1.67
N THR A 129 -8.56 24.22 2.50
CA THR A 129 -8.45 24.00 3.95
C THR A 129 -9.83 23.97 4.61
N ASP A 130 -10.76 24.85 4.20
CA ASP A 130 -12.13 24.87 4.68
C ASP A 130 -12.89 23.56 4.40
N ALA A 131 -12.73 22.98 3.20
CA ALA A 131 -13.37 21.72 2.85
C ALA A 131 -12.78 20.54 3.66
N LYS A 132 -11.46 20.55 3.92
CA LYS A 132 -10.80 19.57 4.78
C LYS A 132 -11.30 19.66 6.22
N PHE A 133 -11.44 20.87 6.75
CA PHE A 133 -11.96 21.10 8.10
C PHE A 133 -13.41 20.63 8.23
N ARG A 134 -14.29 21.00 7.29
CA ARG A 134 -15.68 20.51 7.27
C ARG A 134 -15.76 18.98 7.19
N TYR A 135 -14.89 18.34 6.40
CA TYR A 135 -14.82 16.90 6.31
C TYR A 135 -14.37 16.22 7.63
N LEU A 136 -13.45 16.86 8.38
CA LEU A 136 -13.09 16.42 9.73
C LEU A 136 -14.28 16.51 10.68
N GLN A 137 -15.04 17.62 10.64
CA GLN A 137 -16.23 17.79 11.47
C GLN A 137 -17.29 16.71 11.18
N VAL A 138 -17.52 16.38 9.90
CA VAL A 138 -18.44 15.30 9.49
C VAL A 138 -17.95 13.93 9.95
N THR A 139 -16.63 13.69 9.91
CA THR A 139 -16.05 12.41 10.31
C THR A 139 -16.11 12.21 11.83
N THR A 140 -16.09 13.29 12.63
CA THR A 140 -16.03 13.32 14.10
C THR A 140 -14.74 12.74 14.71
N PRO A 141 -14.29 13.21 15.89
CA PRO A 141 -13.05 12.75 16.51
C PRO A 141 -13.07 11.26 16.90
N GLU A 142 -14.23 10.76 17.34
CA GLU A 142 -14.39 9.37 17.77
C GLU A 142 -14.15 8.38 16.62
N ARG A 143 -14.69 8.68 15.42
CA ARG A 143 -14.46 7.81 14.27
C ARG A 143 -13.05 7.95 13.73
N ILE A 144 -12.41 9.12 13.87
CA ILE A 144 -10.98 9.25 13.53
C ILE A 144 -10.17 8.26 14.38
N ALA A 145 -10.44 8.16 15.68
CA ALA A 145 -9.79 7.18 16.54
C ALA A 145 -10.04 5.73 16.07
N ASP A 146 -11.29 5.39 15.69
CA ASP A 146 -11.61 4.04 15.23
C ASP A 146 -11.06 3.68 13.84
N LEU A 147 -11.07 4.64 12.90
CA LEU A 147 -10.56 4.45 11.54
C LEU A 147 -9.04 4.28 11.53
N PHE A 148 -8.34 5.04 12.36
CA PHE A 148 -6.88 5.09 12.40
C PHE A 148 -6.25 4.36 13.59
N LYS A 149 -7.05 3.65 14.39
CA LYS A 149 -6.59 2.74 15.46
C LYS A 149 -5.35 1.91 15.08
N PRO A 150 -5.32 1.20 13.92
CA PRO A 150 -4.17 0.38 13.57
C PRO A 150 -2.94 1.19 13.16
N ASP A 151 -3.11 2.20 12.31
CA ASP A 151 -2.02 3.04 11.81
C ASP A 151 -2.56 4.29 11.08
N ILE A 152 -1.76 5.35 11.04
CA ILE A 152 -1.99 6.56 10.23
C ILE A 152 -0.67 7.03 9.61
N ASP A 153 -0.76 7.53 8.37
CA ASP A 153 0.35 8.13 7.63
C ASP A 153 0.83 9.42 8.32
N SER A 154 2.14 9.61 8.49
CA SER A 154 2.69 10.79 9.20
C SER A 154 2.32 12.10 8.51
N ASP A 155 2.43 12.13 7.17
CA ASP A 155 2.02 13.26 6.34
C ASP A 155 0.55 13.61 6.56
N LEU A 156 -0.32 12.60 6.69
CA LEU A 156 -1.74 12.82 6.91
C LEU A 156 -2.00 13.42 8.29
N MET A 157 -1.31 12.95 9.33
CA MET A 157 -1.45 13.53 10.67
C MET A 157 -0.99 14.99 10.69
N ALA A 158 0.16 15.29 10.09
CA ALA A 158 0.68 16.65 9.98
C ALA A 158 -0.30 17.56 9.22
N GLU A 159 -0.89 17.08 8.12
CA GLU A 159 -1.87 17.83 7.34
C GLU A 159 -3.18 18.07 8.11
N ILE A 160 -3.61 17.12 8.96
CA ILE A 160 -4.75 17.33 9.86
C ILE A 160 -4.45 18.45 10.86
N VAL A 161 -3.26 18.44 11.48
CA VAL A 161 -2.82 19.50 12.39
C VAL A 161 -2.77 20.85 11.69
N GLU A 162 -2.21 20.92 10.49
CA GLU A 162 -2.15 22.15 9.70
C GLU A 162 -3.54 22.68 9.37
N VAL A 163 -4.49 21.80 9.03
CA VAL A 163 -5.90 22.19 8.80
C VAL A 163 -6.53 22.72 10.08
N LEU A 164 -6.27 22.13 11.25
CA LEU A 164 -6.78 22.64 12.53
C LEU A 164 -6.22 24.03 12.84
N VAL A 165 -4.90 24.24 12.70
CA VAL A 165 -4.25 25.55 12.87
C VAL A 165 -4.79 26.58 11.89
N ALA A 166 -4.86 26.25 10.60
CA ALA A 166 -5.34 27.16 9.58
C ALA A 166 -6.86 27.43 9.67
N SER A 167 -7.63 26.53 10.29
CA SER A 167 -9.04 26.76 10.60
C SER A 167 -9.24 27.72 11.78
N TRP A 168 -8.19 28.00 12.55
CA TRP A 168 -8.22 28.93 13.66
C TRP A 168 -8.38 30.35 13.13
N ARG A 169 -9.60 30.88 13.15
CA ARG A 169 -9.86 32.26 12.74
C ARG A 169 -9.55 33.19 13.92
N PRO A 170 -8.65 34.17 13.77
CA PRO A 170 -8.55 35.25 14.74
C PRO A 170 -9.88 36.00 14.75
N LYS A 171 -10.54 36.00 15.91
CA LYS A 171 -11.80 36.67 16.25
C LYS A 171 -12.05 37.94 15.42
N ALA A 172 -12.93 37.86 14.43
CA ALA A 172 -13.49 39.06 13.80
C ALA A 172 -14.51 39.65 14.78
N ALA A 173 -14.44 40.96 15.01
CA ALA A 173 -15.07 41.67 16.12
C ALA A 173 -16.61 41.69 16.16
N ASP A 174 -17.32 40.91 15.35
CA ASP A 174 -18.77 40.85 15.34
C ASP A 174 -19.22 39.45 14.90
N SER A 175 -19.60 38.57 15.85
CA SER A 175 -20.68 37.56 15.77
C SER A 175 -20.51 36.42 16.78
N ASN A 176 -21.52 36.29 17.67
CA ASN A 176 -21.99 35.10 18.42
C ASN A 176 -21.07 34.36 19.43
N PRO A 177 -21.55 34.09 20.66
CA PRO A 177 -20.87 33.26 21.68
C PRO A 177 -20.74 31.75 21.38
N GLU A 178 -21.00 31.30 20.15
CA GLU A 178 -21.08 29.87 19.79
C GLU A 178 -19.76 29.27 19.26
N GLU A 179 -18.63 29.99 19.34
CA GLU A 179 -17.31 29.56 18.83
C GLU A 179 -16.51 28.64 19.80
N GLN A 180 -17.10 28.28 20.94
CA GLN A 180 -16.57 27.28 21.88
C GLN A 180 -16.34 25.84 21.33
N PRO A 181 -17.00 25.32 20.26
CA PRO A 181 -16.81 23.94 19.83
C PRO A 181 -15.52 23.72 19.04
N GLN A 182 -14.82 24.76 18.55
CA GLN A 182 -13.63 24.55 17.71
C GLN A 182 -12.40 24.13 18.52
N ALA A 183 -12.15 24.76 19.67
CA ALA A 183 -11.04 24.39 20.55
C ALA A 183 -11.25 22.98 21.16
N ALA A 184 -12.48 22.72 21.65
CA ALA A 184 -12.86 21.39 22.14
C ALA A 184 -12.77 20.31 21.06
N PHE A 185 -13.16 20.62 19.83
CA PHE A 185 -13.03 19.71 18.68
C PHE A 185 -11.56 19.43 18.34
N ALA A 186 -10.71 20.46 18.29
CA ALA A 186 -9.28 20.30 18.04
C ALA A 186 -8.62 19.43 19.12
N LEU A 187 -8.92 19.67 20.40
CA LEU A 187 -8.42 18.87 21.52
C LEU A 187 -8.90 17.42 21.44
N SER A 188 -10.18 17.20 21.16
CA SER A 188 -10.75 15.85 20.98
C SER A 188 -10.13 15.12 19.79
N THR A 189 -9.84 15.83 18.70
CA THR A 189 -9.16 15.29 17.51
C THR A 189 -7.71 14.91 17.83
N MET A 190 -6.97 15.77 18.52
CA MET A 190 -5.60 15.46 18.95
C MET A 190 -5.57 14.29 19.94
N LYS A 191 -6.55 14.21 20.83
CA LYS A 191 -6.75 13.05 21.71
C LYS A 191 -6.98 11.77 20.91
N ALA A 192 -7.84 11.79 19.90
CA ALA A 192 -8.11 10.66 19.02
C ALA A 192 -6.85 10.20 18.26
N LEU A 193 -6.06 11.13 17.73
CA LEU A 193 -4.80 10.83 17.04
C LEU A 193 -3.74 10.22 17.97
N SER A 194 -3.71 10.63 19.25
CA SER A 194 -2.81 10.07 20.26
C SER A 194 -3.10 8.62 20.66
N GLN A 195 -4.25 8.06 20.26
CA GLN A 195 -4.67 6.69 20.57
C GLN A 195 -4.25 5.67 19.49
N THR A 196 -3.54 6.12 18.46
CA THR A 196 -3.06 5.25 17.37
C THR A 196 -1.92 4.33 17.85
N ALA A 197 -1.88 3.09 17.37
CA ALA A 197 -0.95 2.07 17.87
C ALA A 197 0.55 2.42 17.64
N ARG A 198 0.84 3.19 16.59
CA ARG A 198 2.20 3.57 16.18
C ARG A 198 2.50 5.06 16.39
N PHE A 199 1.76 5.72 17.28
CA PHE A 199 1.85 7.17 17.50
C PHE A 199 3.29 7.69 17.72
N SER A 200 4.09 7.02 18.57
CA SER A 200 5.48 7.44 18.82
C SER A 200 6.35 7.41 17.55
N LEU A 201 6.17 6.39 16.70
CA LEU A 201 6.92 6.27 15.45
C LEU A 201 6.47 7.33 14.43
N ILE A 202 5.18 7.66 14.42
CA ILE A 202 4.64 8.72 13.57
C ILE A 202 5.30 10.07 13.91
N LEU A 203 5.46 10.37 15.20
CA LEU A 203 6.16 11.58 15.64
C LEU A 203 7.65 11.59 15.26
N ASP A 204 8.30 10.43 15.18
CA ASP A 204 9.70 10.35 14.74
C ASP A 204 9.89 10.70 13.25
N PHE A 205 8.81 10.64 12.47
CA PHE A 205 8.80 11.05 11.05
C PHE A 205 8.40 12.51 10.84
N PHE A 206 8.16 13.27 11.91
CA PHE A 206 7.81 14.68 11.76
C PHE A 206 9.05 15.52 11.48
N ASP A 207 8.94 16.39 10.48
CA ASP A 207 9.94 17.42 10.23
C ASP A 207 9.82 18.57 11.25
N ASP A 208 10.86 19.40 11.36
CA ASP A 208 10.88 20.56 12.26
C ASP A 208 9.66 21.48 12.03
N TYR A 209 9.32 21.74 10.76
CA TYR A 209 8.14 22.53 10.39
C TYR A 209 6.82 21.91 10.89
N GLN A 210 6.68 20.59 10.78
CA GLN A 210 5.46 19.89 11.21
C GLN A 210 5.36 19.93 12.73
N THR A 211 6.46 19.72 13.44
CA THR A 211 6.55 19.82 14.90
C THR A 211 6.23 21.24 15.38
N ASP A 212 6.71 22.26 14.68
CA ASP A 212 6.37 23.66 14.97
C ASP A 212 4.87 23.94 14.79
N LYS A 213 4.22 23.34 13.79
CA LYS A 213 2.76 23.44 13.62
C LYS A 213 1.97 22.76 14.74
N VAL A 214 2.45 21.63 15.25
CA VAL A 214 1.86 21.03 16.45
C VAL A 214 2.01 22.00 17.62
N ARG A 215 3.21 22.58 17.85
CA ARG A 215 3.43 23.53 18.93
C ARG A 215 2.51 24.75 18.82
N GLU A 216 2.41 25.34 17.63
CA GLU A 216 1.50 26.46 17.32
C GLU A 216 0.05 26.12 17.69
N LEU A 217 -0.42 24.91 17.37
CA LEU A 217 -1.77 24.47 17.74
C LEU A 217 -1.96 24.43 19.26
N PHE A 218 -0.99 23.89 20.00
CA PHE A 218 -1.08 23.81 21.47
C PHE A 218 -1.00 25.20 22.12
N ASP A 219 -0.18 26.12 21.60
CA ASP A 219 -0.10 27.50 22.10
C ASP A 219 -1.42 28.25 21.86
N LEU A 220 -2.07 28.04 20.72
CA LEU A 220 -3.39 28.58 20.41
C LEU A 220 -4.47 28.01 21.35
N LEU A 221 -4.39 26.72 21.69
CA LEU A 221 -5.30 26.08 22.65
C LEU A 221 -5.11 26.63 24.08
N GLU A 222 -3.88 26.93 24.50
CA GLU A 222 -3.61 27.54 25.81
C GLU A 222 -4.05 28.99 25.92
N THR A 223 -4.05 29.71 24.81
CA THR A 223 -4.49 31.11 24.77
C THR A 223 -6.00 31.25 24.97
N MET A 224 -6.78 30.18 24.78
CA MET A 224 -8.24 30.17 25.01
C MET A 224 -8.55 29.91 26.50
N GLU A 225 -8.63 30.99 27.28
CA GLU A 225 -8.80 31.05 28.76
C GLU A 225 -10.05 30.35 29.37
N TYR A 226 -10.83 29.55 28.63
CA TYR A 226 -12.00 28.85 29.17
C TYR A 226 -12.08 27.40 28.67
N LEU A 227 -11.07 26.59 29.00
CA LEU A 227 -11.18 25.13 28.95
C LEU A 227 -11.70 24.61 30.30
N PRO A 228 -12.71 23.72 30.34
CA PRO A 228 -13.07 22.99 31.53
C PRO A 228 -11.84 22.32 32.16
N LYS A 229 -11.75 22.24 33.50
CA LYS A 229 -10.60 21.65 34.22
C LYS A 229 -10.21 20.25 33.70
N GLU A 230 -11.18 19.48 33.24
CA GLU A 230 -10.94 18.14 32.65
C GLU A 230 -10.13 18.21 31.35
N ASP A 231 -10.36 19.25 30.53
CA ASP A 231 -9.67 19.44 29.26
C ASP A 231 -8.25 20.01 29.46
N GLU A 232 -8.00 20.79 30.53
CA GLU A 232 -6.66 21.24 30.92
C GLU A 232 -5.74 20.05 31.29
N GLU A 233 -6.25 19.08 32.06
CA GLU A 233 -5.50 17.85 32.38
C GLU A 233 -5.21 17.02 31.13
N VAL A 234 -6.17 16.95 30.21
CA VAL A 234 -6.00 16.24 28.93
C VAL A 234 -4.96 16.97 28.07
N LEU A 235 -4.98 18.30 28.03
CA LEU A 235 -4.00 19.10 27.31
C LEU A 235 -2.58 18.86 27.83
N ALA A 236 -2.38 18.87 29.15
CA ALA A 236 -1.08 18.60 29.76
C ALA A 236 -0.55 17.20 29.42
N ARG A 237 -1.41 16.17 29.51
CA ARG A 237 -1.05 14.80 29.11
C ARG A 237 -0.74 14.68 27.62
N LEU A 238 -1.46 15.42 26.78
CA LEU A 238 -1.21 15.43 25.35
C LEU A 238 0.12 16.12 25.02
N LYS A 239 0.45 17.24 25.66
CA LYS A 239 1.76 17.90 25.47
C LYS A 239 2.93 16.95 25.73
N GLU A 240 2.87 16.21 26.83
CA GLU A 240 3.87 15.18 27.16
C GLU A 240 3.97 14.11 26.06
N LYS A 241 2.82 13.59 25.60
CA LYS A 241 2.77 12.58 24.53
C LYS A 241 3.32 13.08 23.20
N PHE A 242 3.03 14.33 22.84
CA PHE A 242 3.51 14.96 21.63
C PHE A 242 4.97 15.45 21.75
N ARG A 243 5.65 15.17 22.87
CA ARG A 243 7.04 15.57 23.15
C ARG A 243 7.24 17.09 23.09
N LEU A 244 6.20 17.83 23.45
CA LEU A 244 6.20 19.28 23.60
C LEU A 244 6.51 19.61 25.06
N GLY A 245 7.78 19.47 25.43
CA GLY A 245 8.32 19.76 26.76
C GLY A 245 9.68 20.44 26.68
#